data_AF-A0A365Y1D4-F1
#
_entry.id   AF-A0A365Y1D4-F1
#
_cell.length_a   1.000
_cell.length_b   1.000
_cell.length_c   1.000
_cell.angle_alpha   90.00
_cell.angle_beta   90.00
_cell.angle_gamma   90.00
#
_symmetry.space_group_name_H-M   'P 1'
#
loop_
_entity.id
_entity.type
_entity.pdbx_description
1 polymer ?
#
loop_
_entity_poly.entity_id
_entity_poly.type
_entity_poly.pdbx_seq_one_letter_code
_entity_poly.pdbx_strand_id
1 'polypeptide(L)'
;MNLKKKILPVLLLTLSTSLANAQKVERTYFPGTQKVQSEMYPDSAHHLKILKEYYESGKRRRISNYHENGSGLTGDDVVYHENGKISDYRFWKEGVPEGRAYATFTSGKLAFEKFYRNGFRSGTWKFYNEDGSLARKQVFKENTNRWDDETELAVTSFYQKGKLVYEEEITDYKTKQTKIIDKAAYDKLMAKNPLEGKALFLQNCASCHNAKVDLVGPKMEGIGKIRSEEWLYKMITNGDALRDSGDKTAMEVYEKWQHIRHHPNFEILKQEEVKEIIQYLKSI
;
A
#
# COMPACT_ATOMS: atom_id res chain seq x y z
N MET A 1 89.32 -5.47 -28.39
CA MET A 1 88.22 -6.24 -29.01
C MET A 1 87.65 -7.20 -27.98
N ASN A 2 86.59 -6.85 -27.26
CA ASN A 2 85.52 -7.79 -26.90
C ASN A 2 84.31 -7.07 -26.27
N LEU A 3 83.14 -7.52 -26.68
CA LEU A 3 81.83 -6.86 -26.57
C LEU A 3 81.11 -7.09 -25.24
N LYS A 4 80.30 -6.08 -24.88
CA LYS A 4 78.94 -6.12 -24.29
C LYS A 4 78.68 -7.01 -23.05
N LYS A 5 78.04 -6.38 -22.04
CA LYS A 5 76.59 -6.48 -21.78
C LYS A 5 76.17 -5.50 -20.68
N LYS A 6 75.34 -4.51 -21.03
CA LYS A 6 74.60 -3.70 -20.05
C LYS A 6 73.36 -4.50 -19.64
N ILE A 7 73.23 -4.82 -18.35
CA ILE A 7 72.04 -5.43 -17.77
C ILE A 7 71.16 -4.28 -17.26
N LEU A 8 69.95 -4.18 -17.78
CA LEU A 8 68.92 -3.23 -17.35
C LEU A 8 68.24 -3.80 -16.09
N PRO A 9 67.99 -3.02 -15.02
CA PRO A 9 67.29 -3.54 -13.86
C PRO A 9 65.81 -3.73 -14.22
N VAL A 10 65.31 -4.96 -14.07
CA VAL A 10 63.89 -5.28 -14.12
C VAL A 10 63.28 -4.78 -12.81
N LEU A 11 62.46 -3.74 -12.91
CA LEU A 11 61.63 -3.26 -11.81
C LEU A 11 60.50 -4.27 -11.61
N LEU A 12 60.63 -5.16 -10.62
CA LEU A 12 59.57 -6.08 -10.24
C LEU A 12 58.50 -5.29 -9.46
N LEU A 13 57.47 -4.79 -10.15
CA LEU A 13 56.26 -4.33 -9.50
C LEU A 13 55.53 -5.57 -8.96
N THR A 14 55.68 -5.84 -7.66
CA THR A 14 54.79 -6.77 -6.96
C THR A 14 53.43 -6.08 -6.83
N LEU A 15 52.55 -6.30 -7.80
CA LEU A 15 51.15 -5.91 -7.68
C LEU A 15 50.53 -6.79 -6.59
N SER A 16 50.43 -6.26 -5.37
CA SER A 16 49.68 -6.87 -4.29
C SER A 16 48.21 -6.86 -4.68
N THR A 17 47.70 -7.95 -5.22
CA THR A 17 46.25 -8.12 -5.36
C THR A 17 45.70 -8.36 -3.96
N SER A 18 45.30 -7.30 -3.28
CA SER A 18 44.36 -7.44 -2.17
C SER A 18 43.10 -8.08 -2.77
N LEU A 19 42.85 -9.35 -2.44
CA LEU A 19 41.56 -9.98 -2.66
C LEU A 19 40.55 -9.24 -1.77
N ALA A 20 40.07 -8.10 -2.25
CA ALA A 20 38.86 -7.50 -1.73
C ALA A 20 37.77 -8.53 -2.01
N ASN A 21 37.33 -9.19 -0.94
CA ASN A 21 36.24 -10.15 -0.98
C ASN A 21 34.96 -9.38 -1.31
N ALA A 22 34.74 -9.09 -2.60
CA ALA A 22 33.58 -8.36 -3.06
C ALA A 22 32.37 -9.24 -2.77
N GLN A 23 31.60 -8.85 -1.76
CA GLN A 23 30.35 -9.50 -1.38
C GLN A 23 29.49 -9.70 -2.64
N LYS A 24 29.22 -10.96 -2.99
CA LYS A 24 28.56 -11.32 -4.24
C LYS A 24 27.12 -10.79 -4.21
N VAL A 25 26.83 -9.78 -5.03
CA VAL A 25 25.48 -9.24 -5.20
C VAL A 25 24.71 -10.11 -6.17
N GLU A 26 23.58 -10.64 -5.74
CA GLU A 26 22.66 -11.40 -6.59
C GLU A 26 21.65 -10.45 -7.24
N ARG A 27 21.34 -10.67 -8.52
CA ARG A 27 20.44 -9.78 -9.28
C ARG A 27 19.35 -10.56 -9.99
N THR A 28 18.15 -9.98 -10.01
CA THR A 28 17.06 -10.41 -10.89
C THR A 28 16.75 -9.30 -11.90
N TYR A 29 16.09 -9.66 -12.99
CA TYR A 29 15.81 -8.75 -14.12
C TYR A 29 14.35 -8.82 -14.51
N PHE A 30 13.81 -7.70 -14.99
CA PHE A 30 12.45 -7.68 -15.51
C PHE A 30 12.33 -8.61 -16.73
N PRO A 31 11.24 -9.38 -16.86
CA PRO A 31 11.06 -10.35 -17.94
C PRO A 31 11.28 -9.73 -19.33
N GLY A 32 12.12 -10.37 -20.15
CA GLY A 32 12.42 -9.91 -21.51
C GLY A 32 13.31 -8.67 -21.61
N THR A 33 13.90 -8.21 -20.49
CA THR A 33 14.79 -7.04 -20.47
C THR A 33 16.12 -7.34 -19.80
N GLN A 34 17.11 -6.44 -19.95
CA GLN A 34 18.34 -6.44 -19.15
C GLN A 34 18.26 -5.48 -17.95
N LYS A 35 17.07 -4.95 -17.64
CA LYS A 35 16.88 -3.99 -16.56
C LYS A 35 16.78 -4.73 -15.23
N VAL A 36 17.55 -4.29 -14.25
CA VAL A 36 17.58 -4.89 -12.91
C VAL A 36 16.24 -4.65 -12.20
N GLN A 37 15.64 -5.72 -11.70
CA GLN A 37 14.40 -5.69 -10.92
C GLN A 37 14.71 -5.68 -9.42
N SER A 38 15.64 -6.53 -8.97
CA SER A 38 16.12 -6.54 -7.59
C SER A 38 17.62 -6.82 -7.49
N GLU A 39 18.22 -6.29 -6.43
CA GLU A 39 19.57 -6.62 -5.97
C GLU A 39 19.49 -7.14 -4.53
N MET A 40 20.06 -8.31 -4.31
CA MET A 40 20.14 -8.98 -3.01
C MET A 40 21.60 -8.98 -2.57
N TYR A 41 21.82 -8.45 -1.37
CA TYR A 41 23.14 -8.35 -0.76
C TYR A 41 23.17 -9.34 0.41
N PRO A 42 23.70 -10.56 0.22
CA PRO A 42 23.79 -11.57 1.27
C PRO A 42 24.98 -11.31 2.19
N ASP A 43 24.91 -11.70 3.46
CA ASP A 43 26.03 -11.70 4.39
C ASP A 43 27.10 -12.78 4.07
N SER A 44 28.10 -12.96 4.93
CA SER A 44 29.14 -13.98 4.73
C SER A 44 28.61 -15.42 4.81
N ALA A 45 27.45 -15.63 5.44
CA ALA A 45 26.78 -16.93 5.56
C ALA A 45 25.72 -17.16 4.46
N HIS A 46 25.63 -16.27 3.46
CA HIS A 46 24.63 -16.26 2.38
C HIS A 46 23.19 -15.93 2.82
N HIS A 47 22.97 -15.39 4.02
CA HIS A 47 21.67 -14.86 4.42
C HIS A 47 21.45 -13.48 3.81
N LEU A 48 20.25 -13.20 3.29
CA LEU A 48 19.91 -11.88 2.79
C LEU A 48 20.07 -10.83 3.89
N LYS A 49 20.88 -9.79 3.64
CA LYS A 49 21.10 -8.65 4.56
C LYS A 49 20.42 -7.38 4.08
N ILE A 50 20.49 -7.10 2.77
CA ILE A 50 19.83 -5.93 2.16
C ILE A 50 19.14 -6.38 0.88
N LEU A 51 17.88 -5.98 0.73
CA LEU A 51 17.14 -6.05 -0.53
C LEU A 51 16.98 -4.64 -1.09
N LYS A 52 17.32 -4.46 -2.36
CA LYS A 52 16.94 -3.29 -3.14
C LYS A 52 16.06 -3.73 -4.29
N GLU A 53 14.94 -3.06 -4.48
CA GLU A 53 14.06 -3.29 -5.62
C GLU A 53 13.93 -2.02 -6.43
N TYR A 54 13.69 -2.18 -7.73
CA TYR A 54 13.63 -1.09 -8.69
C TYR A 54 12.32 -1.14 -9.46
N TYR A 55 11.89 0.01 -9.98
CA TYR A 55 10.92 0.10 -11.05
C TYR A 55 11.58 -0.21 -12.39
N GLU A 56 10.79 -0.52 -13.41
CA GLU A 56 11.32 -0.76 -14.75
C GLU A 56 11.93 0.51 -15.39
N SER A 57 11.69 1.69 -14.83
CA SER A 57 12.42 2.92 -15.17
C SER A 57 13.84 2.97 -14.61
N GLY A 58 14.23 2.00 -13.75
CA GLY A 58 15.51 1.96 -13.04
C GLY A 58 15.52 2.77 -11.74
N LYS A 59 14.43 3.48 -11.41
CA LYS A 59 14.30 4.20 -10.14
C LYS A 59 14.08 3.22 -8.99
N ARG A 60 14.55 3.57 -7.80
CA ARG A 60 14.42 2.72 -6.60
C ARG A 60 12.94 2.60 -6.21
N ARG A 61 12.47 1.37 -6.02
CA ARG A 61 11.15 1.02 -5.51
C ARG A 61 11.18 0.71 -4.02
N ARG A 62 12.19 -0.03 -3.55
CA ARG A 62 12.28 -0.45 -2.16
C ARG A 62 13.72 -0.56 -1.68
N ILE A 63 13.93 -0.34 -0.39
CA ILE A 63 15.10 -0.80 0.34
C ILE A 63 14.66 -1.40 1.67
N SER A 64 15.13 -2.61 1.96
CA SER A 64 14.81 -3.34 3.18
C SER A 64 16.08 -3.93 3.78
N ASN A 65 16.22 -3.84 5.11
CA ASN A 65 17.32 -4.48 5.82
C ASN A 65 16.80 -5.72 6.57
N TYR A 66 17.66 -6.71 6.71
CA TYR A 66 17.36 -8.00 7.32
C TYR A 66 18.37 -8.30 8.42
N HIS A 67 17.94 -9.08 9.42
CA HIS A 67 18.84 -9.59 10.45
C HIS A 67 19.96 -10.44 9.84
N GLU A 68 21.13 -10.52 10.51
CA GLU A 68 22.31 -11.23 10.00
C GLU A 68 22.05 -12.73 9.75
N ASN A 69 21.12 -13.33 10.49
CA ASN A 69 20.69 -14.72 10.28
C ASN A 69 19.54 -14.87 9.25
N GLY A 70 19.15 -13.79 8.57
CA GLY A 70 18.04 -13.78 7.60
C GLY A 70 16.65 -13.96 8.22
N SER A 71 16.49 -13.91 9.55
CA SER A 71 15.24 -14.28 10.24
C SER A 71 14.08 -13.29 10.07
N GLY A 72 14.27 -12.21 9.32
CA GLY A 72 13.25 -11.19 9.09
C GLY A 72 13.83 -9.80 8.92
N LEU A 73 12.93 -8.83 8.79
CA LEU A 73 13.28 -7.42 8.62
C LEU A 73 13.83 -6.80 9.91
N THR A 74 14.78 -5.89 9.75
CA THR A 74 15.34 -5.05 10.82
C THR A 74 15.59 -3.65 10.28
N GLY A 75 15.67 -2.65 11.14
CA GLY A 75 15.94 -1.28 10.74
C GLY A 75 14.88 -0.70 9.80
N ASP A 76 15.29 0.22 8.94
CA ASP A 76 14.38 0.87 7.99
C ASP A 76 13.96 -0.08 6.86
N ASP A 77 12.66 -0.10 6.59
CA ASP A 77 12.05 -0.62 5.38
C ASP A 77 11.33 0.54 4.69
N VAL A 78 11.81 0.90 3.50
CA VAL A 78 11.35 2.10 2.78
C VAL A 78 10.94 1.72 1.37
N VAL A 79 9.68 1.98 1.05
CA VAL A 79 9.12 1.89 -0.29
C VAL A 79 9.01 3.29 -0.85
N TYR A 80 9.36 3.48 -2.11
CA TYR A 80 9.29 4.76 -2.81
C TYR A 80 8.24 4.69 -3.91
N HIS A 81 7.58 5.80 -4.16
CA HIS A 81 6.87 6.06 -5.41
C HIS A 81 7.88 6.21 -6.55
N GLU A 82 7.44 6.01 -7.79
CA GLU A 82 8.32 6.17 -8.97
C GLU A 82 8.82 7.62 -9.18
N ASN A 83 8.24 8.60 -8.50
CA ASN A 83 8.77 9.98 -8.47
C ASN A 83 9.88 10.18 -7.42
N GLY A 84 10.27 9.14 -6.68
CA GLY A 84 11.32 9.16 -5.67
C GLY A 84 10.89 9.59 -4.27
N LYS A 85 9.62 9.98 -4.07
CA LYS A 85 9.07 10.26 -2.73
C LYS A 85 8.76 8.94 -2.02
N ILE A 86 8.79 8.94 -0.70
CA ILE A 86 8.47 7.75 0.12
C ILE A 86 6.99 7.39 -0.08
N SER A 87 6.71 6.17 -0.49
CA SER A 87 5.35 5.60 -0.55
C SER A 87 4.95 4.98 0.78
N ASP A 88 5.83 4.17 1.38
CA ASP A 88 5.64 3.55 2.69
C ASP A 88 6.97 3.55 3.46
N TYR A 89 6.90 3.78 4.75
CA TYR A 89 8.03 3.71 5.66
C TYR A 89 7.64 2.95 6.92
N ARG A 90 8.51 2.04 7.34
CA ARG A 90 8.40 1.32 8.59
C ARG A 90 9.78 1.04 9.17
N PHE A 91 9.90 1.16 10.48
CA PHE A 91 11.08 0.72 11.22
C PHE A 91 10.78 -0.60 11.92
N TRP A 92 11.71 -1.55 11.80
CA TRP A 92 11.64 -2.89 12.37
C TRP A 92 12.68 -3.06 13.47
N LYS A 93 12.25 -3.55 14.64
CA LYS A 93 13.12 -3.91 15.75
C LYS A 93 12.75 -5.31 16.22
N GLU A 94 13.72 -6.21 16.25
CA GLU A 94 13.51 -7.60 16.71
C GLU A 94 12.36 -8.30 15.96
N GLY A 95 12.27 -8.09 14.65
CA GLY A 95 11.24 -8.68 13.79
C GLY A 95 9.84 -8.07 13.91
N VAL A 96 9.63 -7.03 14.73
CA VAL A 96 8.34 -6.33 14.89
C VAL A 96 8.46 -4.84 14.54
N PRO A 97 7.39 -4.17 14.07
CA PRO A 97 7.41 -2.74 13.84
C PRO A 97 7.54 -1.97 15.15
N GLU A 98 8.31 -0.90 15.13
CA GLU A 98 8.57 -0.06 16.30
C GLU A 98 8.55 1.43 15.91
N GLY A 99 7.93 2.26 16.74
CA GLY A 99 7.81 3.70 16.50
C GLY A 99 6.81 4.05 15.39
N ARG A 100 7.11 5.13 14.66
CA ARG A 100 6.22 5.69 13.64
C ARG A 100 6.40 4.96 12.31
N ALA A 101 5.29 4.46 11.76
CA ALA A 101 5.19 4.04 10.37
C ALA A 101 4.25 5.00 9.61
N TYR A 102 4.49 5.22 8.32
CA TYR A 102 3.64 6.11 7.55
C TYR A 102 3.66 5.76 6.06
N ALA A 103 2.61 6.18 5.36
CA ALA A 103 2.57 6.17 3.91
C ALA A 103 2.21 7.54 3.38
N THR A 104 2.58 7.82 2.13
CA THR A 104 2.23 9.07 1.44
C THR A 104 1.55 8.80 0.11
N PHE A 105 0.74 9.75 -0.35
CA PHE A 105 0.28 9.80 -1.72
C PHE A 105 1.44 10.12 -2.67
N THR A 106 1.28 9.93 -3.98
CA THR A 106 2.29 10.31 -4.97
C THR A 106 2.66 11.80 -4.89
N SER A 107 1.74 12.65 -4.42
CA SER A 107 2.00 14.07 -4.13
C SER A 107 3.03 14.30 -3.01
N GLY A 108 3.28 13.30 -2.15
CA GLY A 108 4.13 13.38 -0.95
C GLY A 108 3.37 13.76 0.32
N LYS A 109 2.07 14.06 0.23
CA LYS A 109 1.22 14.27 1.41
C LYS A 109 0.98 12.94 2.13
N LEU A 110 0.91 12.97 3.46
CA LEU A 110 0.60 11.78 4.25
C LEU A 110 -0.75 11.18 3.82
N ALA A 111 -0.75 9.86 3.61
CA ALA A 111 -1.95 9.05 3.46
C ALA A 111 -2.35 8.45 4.81
N PHE A 112 -1.37 8.00 5.59
CA PHE A 112 -1.57 7.64 6.99
C PHE A 112 -0.31 7.78 7.82
N GLU A 113 -0.49 7.88 9.13
CA GLU A 113 0.54 7.65 10.14
C GLU A 113 0.03 6.67 11.20
N LYS A 114 0.89 5.71 11.54
CA LYS A 114 0.64 4.64 12.49
C LYS A 114 1.79 4.61 13.49
N PHE A 115 1.52 4.10 14.68
CA PHE A 115 2.51 3.97 15.74
C PHE A 115 2.47 2.58 16.35
N TYR A 116 3.66 2.06 16.63
CA TYR A 116 3.87 0.74 17.20
C TYR A 116 4.82 0.85 18.39
N ARG A 117 4.60 0.03 19.40
CA ARG A 117 5.47 -0.08 20.57
C ARG A 117 5.45 -1.51 21.07
N ASN A 118 6.62 -2.12 21.22
CA ASN A 118 6.79 -3.47 21.75
C ASN A 118 5.96 -4.53 20.99
N GLY A 119 5.80 -4.39 19.67
CA GLY A 119 4.98 -5.29 18.86
C GLY A 119 3.47 -5.07 18.96
N PHE A 120 3.01 -4.00 19.60
CA PHE A 120 1.58 -3.64 19.66
C PHE A 120 1.31 -2.35 18.90
N ARG A 121 0.11 -2.25 18.34
CA ARG A 121 -0.44 -0.98 17.84
C ARG A 121 -0.57 -0.03 19.04
N SER A 122 -0.11 1.20 18.87
CA SER A 122 -0.05 2.17 19.96
C SER A 122 -0.38 3.58 19.48
N GLY A 123 -0.59 4.48 20.43
CA GLY A 123 -0.83 5.89 20.16
C GLY A 123 -2.08 6.13 19.33
N THR A 124 -2.06 7.23 18.58
CA THR A 124 -3.15 7.63 17.70
C THR A 124 -2.74 7.43 16.26
N TRP A 125 -3.44 6.55 15.56
CA TRP A 125 -3.26 6.40 14.12
C TRP A 125 -4.16 7.40 13.40
N LYS A 126 -3.66 7.97 12.30
CA LYS A 126 -4.40 8.94 11.50
C LYS A 126 -4.34 8.58 10.03
N PHE A 127 -5.43 8.84 9.34
CA PHE A 127 -5.61 8.59 7.93
C PHE A 127 -6.16 9.85 7.28
N TYR A 128 -5.62 10.19 6.12
CA TYR A 128 -5.87 11.45 5.45
C TYR A 128 -6.38 11.20 4.03
N ASN A 129 -7.15 12.17 3.53
CA ASN A 129 -7.48 12.26 2.11
C ASN A 129 -6.32 12.92 1.34
N GLU A 130 -6.30 12.78 0.02
CA GLU A 130 -5.24 13.35 -0.83
C GLU A 130 -5.20 14.90 -0.83
N ASP A 131 -6.31 15.55 -0.47
CA ASP A 131 -6.32 17.00 -0.24
C ASP A 131 -5.53 17.39 1.04
N GLY A 132 -5.26 16.44 1.94
CA GLY A 132 -4.58 16.61 3.22
C GLY A 132 -5.54 16.69 4.42
N SER A 133 -6.85 16.64 4.19
CA SER A 133 -7.85 16.63 5.26
C SER A 133 -7.80 15.31 6.03
N LEU A 134 -7.95 15.39 7.35
CA LEU A 134 -8.09 14.21 8.20
C LEU A 134 -9.40 13.50 7.84
N ALA A 135 -9.31 12.21 7.54
CA ALA A 135 -10.46 11.36 7.19
C ALA A 135 -10.84 10.48 8.37
N ARG A 136 -9.85 9.93 9.08
CA ARG A 136 -10.08 8.99 10.18
C ARG A 136 -8.96 9.04 11.21
N LYS A 137 -9.33 8.80 12.46
CA LYS A 137 -8.42 8.65 13.60
C LYS A 137 -8.75 7.35 14.32
N GLN A 138 -7.75 6.57 14.72
CA GLN A 138 -7.94 5.38 15.55
C GLN A 138 -7.10 5.50 16.82
N VAL A 139 -7.72 5.20 17.97
CA VAL A 139 -7.07 5.17 19.28
C VAL A 139 -7.19 3.75 19.82
N PHE A 140 -6.04 3.11 19.98
CA PHE A 140 -5.96 1.72 20.44
C PHE A 140 -5.84 1.67 21.96
N LYS A 141 -6.46 0.67 22.56
CA LYS A 141 -6.16 0.31 23.94
C LYS A 141 -4.74 -0.28 24.01
N GLU A 142 -4.00 0.12 25.04
CA GLU A 142 -2.60 -0.29 25.18
C GLU A 142 -2.45 -1.81 25.28
N ASN A 143 -1.47 -2.36 24.56
CA ASN A 143 -1.09 -3.77 24.59
C ASN A 143 -2.22 -4.77 24.26
N THR A 144 -3.31 -4.35 23.62
CA THR A 144 -4.41 -5.26 23.25
C THR A 144 -4.41 -5.67 21.79
N ASN A 145 -3.78 -4.90 20.91
CA ASN A 145 -3.79 -5.15 19.47
C ASN A 145 -2.37 -5.42 19.00
N ARG A 146 -2.05 -6.68 18.70
CA ARG A 146 -0.75 -7.03 18.11
C ARG A 146 -0.62 -6.38 16.74
N TRP A 147 0.60 -6.06 16.31
CA TRP A 147 0.83 -5.34 15.06
C TRP A 147 0.35 -6.09 13.80
N ASP A 148 0.38 -7.42 13.82
CA ASP A 148 0.01 -8.38 12.77
C ASP A 148 -1.24 -9.20 13.13
N ASP A 149 -1.90 -8.91 14.25
CA ASP A 149 -3.23 -9.43 14.51
C ASP A 149 -4.24 -8.60 13.71
N GLU A 150 -5.31 -9.25 13.27
CA GLU A 150 -6.40 -8.59 12.59
C GLU A 150 -7.31 -7.84 13.57
N THR A 151 -7.22 -8.12 14.89
CA THR A 151 -7.97 -7.38 15.91
C THR A 151 -7.72 -5.88 15.84
N GLU A 152 -8.82 -5.12 15.74
CA GLU A 152 -8.82 -3.65 15.71
C GLU A 152 -9.67 -3.08 16.85
N LEU A 153 -9.42 -3.52 18.08
CA LEU A 153 -10.05 -2.95 19.27
C LEU A 153 -9.56 -1.51 19.47
N ALA A 154 -10.30 -0.59 18.88
CA ALA A 154 -10.00 0.83 18.86
C ALA A 154 -11.28 1.65 18.89
N VAL A 155 -11.16 2.85 19.44
CA VAL A 155 -12.10 3.93 19.17
C VAL A 155 -11.69 4.59 17.86
N THR A 156 -12.61 4.58 16.89
CA THR A 156 -12.40 5.16 15.57
C THR A 156 -13.26 6.41 15.42
N SER A 157 -12.60 7.55 15.17
CA SER A 157 -13.25 8.83 14.88
C SER A 157 -13.21 9.10 13.37
N PHE A 158 -14.35 9.45 12.78
CA PHE A 158 -14.48 9.75 11.35
C PHE A 158 -14.67 11.23 11.11
N TYR A 159 -14.00 11.77 10.10
CA TYR A 159 -13.95 13.18 9.81
C TYR A 159 -14.33 13.48 8.37
N GLN A 160 -14.97 14.62 8.17
CA GLN A 160 -15.33 15.08 6.85
C GLN A 160 -15.26 16.60 6.79
N LYS A 161 -14.54 17.12 5.78
CA LYS A 161 -14.19 18.54 5.66
C LYS A 161 -13.59 19.11 6.96
N GLY A 162 -12.76 18.29 7.64
CA GLY A 162 -12.08 18.66 8.88
C GLY A 162 -12.96 18.65 10.14
N LYS A 163 -14.23 18.30 10.05
CA LYS A 163 -15.15 18.20 11.21
C LYS A 163 -15.34 16.74 11.60
N LEU A 164 -15.40 16.49 12.92
CA LEU A 164 -15.79 15.17 13.44
C LEU A 164 -17.24 14.88 13.04
N VAL A 165 -17.45 13.71 12.46
CA VAL A 165 -18.75 13.22 11.96
C VAL A 165 -19.36 12.33 13.03
N TYR A 166 -18.67 11.23 13.36
CA TYR A 166 -19.05 10.31 14.43
C TYR A 166 -17.84 9.55 14.96
N GLU A 167 -18.08 8.84 16.06
CA GLU A 167 -17.12 7.90 16.62
C GLU A 167 -17.78 6.54 16.86
N GLU A 168 -17.02 5.49 16.62
CA GLU A 168 -17.42 4.13 16.93
C GLU A 168 -16.33 3.42 17.73
N GLU A 169 -16.74 2.46 18.54
CA GLU A 169 -15.85 1.56 19.26
C GLU A 169 -16.12 0.13 18.77
N ILE A 170 -15.10 -0.54 18.25
CA ILE A 170 -15.20 -1.96 17.94
C ILE A 170 -15.11 -2.73 19.27
N THR A 171 -16.23 -3.30 19.70
CA THR A 171 -16.34 -4.01 20.99
C THR A 171 -16.06 -5.50 20.87
N ASP A 172 -16.23 -6.08 19.67
CA ASP A 172 -15.86 -7.46 19.37
C ASP A 172 -15.40 -7.57 17.91
N TYR A 173 -14.13 -7.91 17.72
CA TYR A 173 -13.53 -8.08 16.40
C TYR A 173 -14.09 -9.32 15.66
N LYS A 174 -14.33 -10.44 16.36
CA LYS A 174 -14.77 -11.70 15.72
C LYS A 174 -16.16 -11.56 15.11
N THR A 175 -17.03 -10.80 15.76
CA THR A 175 -18.40 -10.54 15.30
C THR A 175 -18.53 -9.19 14.59
N LYS A 176 -17.44 -8.41 14.49
CA LYS A 176 -17.41 -7.02 13.98
C LYS A 176 -18.48 -6.13 14.63
N GLN A 177 -18.78 -6.35 15.91
CA GLN A 177 -19.74 -5.50 16.62
C GLN A 177 -19.12 -4.14 16.90
N THR A 178 -19.83 -3.10 16.47
CA THR A 178 -19.49 -1.69 16.70
C THR A 178 -20.53 -1.02 17.57
N LYS A 179 -20.06 -0.19 18.49
CA LYS A 179 -20.87 0.72 19.29
C LYS A 179 -20.64 2.14 18.80
N ILE A 180 -21.67 2.78 18.27
CA ILE A 180 -21.65 4.22 18.01
C ILE A 180 -21.71 4.97 19.34
N ILE A 181 -20.72 5.82 19.60
CA ILE A 181 -20.55 6.47 20.92
C ILE A 181 -21.64 7.53 21.15
N ASP A 182 -21.98 8.31 20.12
CA ASP A 182 -23.09 9.28 20.13
C ASP A 182 -24.08 8.98 19.01
N LYS A 183 -24.98 8.02 19.28
CA LYS A 183 -25.98 7.57 18.32
C LYS A 183 -26.93 8.69 17.88
N ALA A 184 -27.27 9.62 18.77
CA ALA A 184 -28.21 10.70 18.46
C ALA A 184 -27.59 11.77 17.54
N ALA A 185 -26.33 12.14 17.77
CA ALA A 185 -25.59 13.01 16.87
C ALA A 185 -25.34 12.33 15.51
N TYR A 186 -25.01 11.04 15.53
CA TYR A 186 -24.90 10.22 14.31
C TYR A 186 -26.21 10.23 13.51
N ASP A 187 -27.34 9.81 14.12
CA ASP A 187 -28.64 9.74 13.44
C ASP A 187 -29.04 11.11 12.86
N LYS A 188 -28.79 12.21 13.59
CA LYS A 188 -29.06 13.59 13.14
C LYS A 188 -28.16 14.06 12.00
N LEU A 189 -26.91 13.59 11.96
CA LEU A 189 -25.95 13.90 10.92
C LEU A 189 -26.22 13.11 9.65
N MET A 190 -26.49 11.81 9.77
CA MET A 190 -26.88 10.94 8.65
C MET A 190 -28.19 11.42 8.02
N ALA A 191 -29.12 11.96 8.82
CA ALA A 191 -30.35 12.58 8.31
C ALA A 191 -30.13 13.91 7.54
N LYS A 192 -28.95 14.54 7.65
CA LYS A 192 -28.65 15.86 7.03
C LYS A 192 -27.58 15.82 5.94
N ASN A 193 -26.74 14.78 5.91
CA ASN A 193 -25.53 14.74 5.10
C ASN A 193 -25.14 13.26 4.85
N PRO A 194 -25.74 12.58 3.87
CA PRO A 194 -25.27 11.27 3.43
C PRO A 194 -23.90 11.47 2.76
N LEU A 195 -22.84 11.07 3.45
CA LEU A 195 -21.44 11.28 3.05
C LEU A 195 -20.62 10.00 3.03
N GLU A 196 -21.31 8.88 2.91
CA GLU A 196 -20.74 7.55 2.89
C GLU A 196 -20.08 7.22 1.55
N GLY A 197 -20.64 7.68 0.42
CA GLY A 197 -20.24 7.19 -0.90
C GLY A 197 -18.76 7.31 -1.25
N LYS A 198 -18.16 8.47 -0.99
CA LYS A 198 -16.73 8.69 -1.26
C LYS A 198 -15.85 7.87 -0.31
N ALA A 199 -16.21 7.80 0.97
CA ALA A 199 -15.44 7.06 1.97
C ALA A 199 -15.50 5.55 1.69
N LEU A 200 -16.71 5.04 1.41
CA LEU A 200 -16.94 3.66 0.99
C LEU A 200 -16.18 3.34 -0.29
N PHE A 201 -16.19 4.23 -1.30
CA PHE A 201 -15.40 4.04 -2.51
C PHE A 201 -13.88 4.02 -2.22
N LEU A 202 -13.38 4.93 -1.39
CA LEU A 202 -11.96 4.97 -1.05
C LEU A 202 -11.50 3.73 -0.29
N GLN A 203 -12.34 3.20 0.60
CA GLN A 203 -12.06 2.01 1.37
C GLN A 203 -12.10 0.72 0.54
N ASN A 204 -13.07 0.60 -0.37
CA ASN A 204 -13.37 -0.66 -1.03
C ASN A 204 -12.88 -0.71 -2.48
N CYS A 205 -12.76 0.43 -3.17
CA CYS A 205 -12.57 0.47 -4.63
C CYS A 205 -11.27 1.16 -5.07
N ALA A 206 -10.73 2.10 -4.27
CA ALA A 206 -9.63 2.96 -4.71
C ALA A 206 -8.26 2.27 -4.81
N SER A 207 -8.12 1.03 -4.33
CA SER A 207 -6.93 0.20 -4.59
C SER A 207 -6.80 -0.19 -6.06
N CYS A 208 -7.93 -0.31 -6.76
CA CYS A 208 -7.98 -0.73 -8.17
C CYS A 208 -8.42 0.37 -9.13
N HIS A 209 -9.10 1.41 -8.62
CA HIS A 209 -9.71 2.47 -9.42
C HIS A 209 -9.23 3.86 -9.03
N ASN A 210 -9.05 4.71 -10.04
CA ASN A 210 -8.78 6.14 -9.86
C ASN A 210 -9.84 6.97 -10.59
N ALA A 211 -10.00 8.24 -10.21
CA ALA A 211 -10.91 9.14 -10.93
C ALA A 211 -10.46 9.36 -12.39
N LYS A 212 -9.19 9.69 -12.64
CA LYS A 212 -8.76 10.28 -13.91
C LYS A 212 -7.98 9.34 -14.82
N VAL A 213 -7.37 8.31 -14.26
CA VAL A 213 -6.52 7.37 -14.99
C VAL A 213 -6.99 5.94 -14.81
N ASP A 214 -6.81 5.13 -15.83
CA ASP A 214 -6.99 3.69 -15.71
C ASP A 214 -5.88 3.14 -14.81
N LEU A 215 -6.23 2.23 -13.90
CA LEU A 215 -5.30 1.54 -13.01
C LEU A 215 -5.38 0.03 -13.25
N VAL A 216 -5.64 -0.75 -12.19
CA VAL A 216 -5.97 -2.17 -12.30
C VAL A 216 -7.30 -2.28 -13.05
N GLY A 217 -8.28 -1.44 -12.72
CA GLY A 217 -9.54 -1.28 -13.44
C GLY A 217 -9.69 0.10 -14.11
N PRO A 218 -10.83 0.35 -14.78
CA PRO A 218 -11.10 1.62 -15.46
C PRO A 218 -11.09 2.83 -14.52
N LYS A 219 -10.83 4.00 -15.09
CA LYS A 219 -11.05 5.29 -14.43
C LYS A 219 -12.55 5.53 -14.14
N MET A 220 -12.83 6.29 -13.08
CA MET A 220 -14.19 6.47 -12.55
C MET A 220 -14.82 7.84 -12.81
N GLU A 221 -14.06 8.84 -13.24
CA GLU A 221 -14.60 10.17 -13.60
C GLU A 221 -15.60 10.03 -14.75
N GLY A 222 -16.82 10.52 -14.54
CA GLY A 222 -17.91 10.49 -15.51
C GLY A 222 -18.67 9.16 -15.59
N ILE A 223 -18.30 8.12 -14.83
CA ILE A 223 -18.96 6.80 -14.95
C ILE A 223 -20.45 6.87 -14.59
N GLY A 224 -20.82 7.67 -13.59
CA GLY A 224 -22.21 7.85 -13.19
C GLY A 224 -23.09 8.57 -14.22
N LYS A 225 -22.50 9.12 -15.30
CA LYS A 225 -23.22 9.67 -16.46
C LYS A 225 -23.36 8.66 -17.60
N ILE A 226 -22.44 7.70 -17.68
CA ILE A 226 -22.31 6.75 -18.80
C ILE A 226 -22.99 5.41 -18.48
N ARG A 227 -23.26 5.12 -17.20
CA ARG A 227 -23.90 3.89 -16.73
C ARG A 227 -25.15 4.18 -15.91
N SER A 228 -26.14 3.30 -16.04
CA SER A 228 -27.34 3.37 -15.20
C SER A 228 -27.01 2.98 -13.76
N GLU A 229 -27.81 3.49 -12.82
CA GLU A 229 -27.68 3.12 -11.41
C GLU A 229 -27.85 1.62 -11.19
N GLU A 230 -28.80 0.99 -11.89
CA GLU A 230 -29.01 -0.46 -11.81
C GLU A 230 -27.79 -1.26 -12.27
N TRP A 231 -27.15 -0.82 -13.37
CA TRP A 231 -25.96 -1.49 -13.88
C TRP A 231 -24.77 -1.30 -12.92
N LEU A 232 -24.57 -0.09 -12.40
CA LEU A 232 -23.52 0.19 -11.41
C LEU A 232 -23.73 -0.63 -10.13
N TYR A 233 -24.97 -0.75 -9.68
CA TYR A 233 -25.30 -1.58 -8.52
C TYR A 233 -24.88 -3.03 -8.75
N LYS A 234 -25.31 -3.63 -9.88
CA LYS A 234 -24.97 -5.01 -10.24
C LYS A 234 -23.46 -5.22 -10.36
N MET A 235 -22.76 -4.28 -11.01
CA MET A 235 -21.30 -4.35 -11.17
C MET A 235 -20.56 -4.26 -9.82
N ILE A 236 -20.99 -3.37 -8.92
CA ILE A 236 -20.38 -3.22 -7.60
C ILE A 236 -20.68 -4.44 -6.73
N THR A 237 -21.92 -4.94 -6.69
CA THR A 237 -22.27 -6.07 -5.82
C THR A 237 -21.68 -7.38 -6.32
N ASN A 238 -21.81 -7.67 -7.62
CA ASN A 238 -21.33 -8.92 -8.21
C ASN A 238 -21.05 -8.76 -9.71
N GLY A 239 -19.86 -8.23 -10.04
CA GLY A 239 -19.44 -7.97 -11.41
C GLY A 239 -19.27 -9.24 -12.24
N ASP A 240 -18.88 -10.35 -11.61
CA ASP A 240 -18.71 -11.63 -12.28
C ASP A 240 -20.06 -12.20 -12.74
N ALA A 241 -21.09 -12.17 -11.88
CA ALA A 241 -22.43 -12.59 -12.27
C ALA A 241 -23.01 -11.72 -13.40
N LEU A 242 -22.73 -10.41 -13.36
CA LEU A 242 -23.15 -9.50 -14.44
C LEU A 242 -22.47 -9.85 -15.76
N ARG A 243 -21.15 -10.12 -15.77
CA ARG A 243 -20.43 -10.59 -16.95
C ARG A 243 -20.97 -11.93 -17.45
N ASP A 244 -21.13 -12.90 -16.55
CA ASP A 244 -21.54 -14.26 -16.88
C ASP A 244 -23.00 -14.33 -17.38
N SER A 245 -23.83 -13.32 -17.06
CA SER A 245 -25.16 -13.15 -17.64
C SER A 245 -25.16 -12.78 -19.13
N GLY A 246 -23.99 -12.47 -19.70
CA GLY A 246 -23.85 -12.03 -21.09
C GLY A 246 -24.06 -10.53 -21.30
N ASP A 247 -23.98 -9.71 -20.24
CA ASP A 247 -24.00 -8.24 -20.38
C ASP A 247 -22.80 -7.80 -21.22
N LYS A 248 -23.08 -7.28 -22.42
CA LYS A 248 -22.04 -6.91 -23.41
C LYS A 248 -21.04 -5.92 -22.85
N THR A 249 -21.51 -4.95 -22.07
CA THR A 249 -20.64 -3.92 -21.50
C THR A 249 -19.72 -4.49 -20.44
N ALA A 250 -20.23 -5.36 -19.55
CA ALA A 250 -19.40 -6.05 -18.57
C ALA A 250 -18.37 -6.94 -19.26
N MET A 251 -18.75 -7.73 -20.27
CA MET A 251 -17.80 -8.55 -21.03
C MET A 251 -16.68 -7.72 -21.67
N GLU A 252 -17.01 -6.60 -22.31
CA GLU A 252 -16.02 -5.68 -22.90
C GLU A 252 -15.06 -5.07 -21.84
N VAL A 253 -15.56 -4.75 -20.64
CA VAL A 253 -14.71 -4.26 -19.55
C VAL A 253 -13.73 -5.36 -19.11
N TYR A 254 -14.18 -6.60 -18.91
CA TYR A 254 -13.27 -7.68 -18.53
C TYR A 254 -12.27 -8.03 -19.65
N GLU A 255 -12.70 -7.96 -20.91
CA GLU A 255 -11.83 -8.17 -22.07
C GLU A 255 -10.81 -7.05 -22.24
N LYS A 256 -11.14 -5.80 -21.92
CA LYS A 256 -10.19 -4.68 -22.05
C LYS A 256 -9.21 -4.61 -20.90
N TRP A 257 -9.61 -5.03 -19.70
CA TRP A 257 -8.76 -5.09 -18.50
C TRP A 257 -8.37 -6.54 -18.17
N GLN A 258 -7.90 -7.32 -19.17
CA GLN A 258 -7.65 -8.80 -19.09
C GLN A 258 -6.81 -9.30 -17.91
N HIS A 259 -6.09 -8.41 -17.24
CA HIS A 259 -5.36 -8.73 -16.01
C HIS A 259 -6.29 -8.93 -14.80
N ILE A 260 -7.55 -8.48 -14.89
CA ILE A 260 -8.63 -8.74 -13.96
C ILE A 260 -9.48 -9.89 -14.51
N ARG A 261 -9.25 -11.11 -14.00
CA ARG A 261 -10.20 -12.22 -14.23
C ARG A 261 -11.50 -12.06 -13.43
N HIS A 262 -11.47 -11.28 -12.34
CA HIS A 262 -12.57 -11.12 -11.38
C HIS A 262 -12.59 -9.70 -10.78
N HIS A 263 -13.73 -9.01 -10.84
CA HIS A 263 -13.97 -7.82 -10.02
C HIS A 263 -14.34 -8.28 -8.60
N PRO A 264 -13.80 -7.67 -7.52
CA PRO A 264 -14.21 -8.03 -6.16
C PRO A 264 -15.72 -7.87 -5.98
N ASN A 265 -16.40 -8.91 -5.51
CA ASN A 265 -17.85 -8.89 -5.30
C ASN A 265 -18.15 -8.34 -3.90
N PHE A 266 -18.83 -7.20 -3.83
CA PHE A 266 -19.13 -6.49 -2.58
C PHE A 266 -20.50 -6.83 -2.01
N GLU A 267 -20.90 -8.11 -2.04
CA GLU A 267 -22.17 -8.61 -1.48
C GLU A 267 -22.30 -8.40 0.04
N ILE A 268 -21.17 -8.14 0.72
CA ILE A 268 -21.14 -7.80 2.15
C ILE A 268 -21.63 -6.38 2.45
N LEU A 269 -21.64 -5.49 1.45
CA LEU A 269 -22.15 -4.13 1.63
C LEU A 269 -23.68 -4.15 1.62
N LYS A 270 -24.28 -3.35 2.49
CA LYS A 270 -25.73 -3.12 2.50
C LYS A 270 -26.15 -2.37 1.24
N GLN A 271 -27.42 -2.53 0.86
CA GLN A 271 -27.97 -1.87 -0.32
C GLN A 271 -27.82 -0.35 -0.28
N GLU A 272 -27.99 0.24 0.91
CA GLU A 272 -27.84 1.68 1.14
C GLU A 272 -26.39 2.12 0.91
N GLU A 273 -25.42 1.36 1.40
CA GLU A 273 -23.99 1.65 1.24
C GLU A 273 -23.58 1.62 -0.25
N VAL A 274 -24.09 0.67 -1.03
CA VAL A 274 -23.84 0.61 -2.47
C VAL A 274 -24.46 1.81 -3.19
N LYS A 275 -25.69 2.22 -2.81
CA LYS A 275 -26.34 3.42 -3.37
C LYS A 275 -25.54 4.69 -3.10
N GLU A 276 -24.97 4.81 -1.91
CA GLU A 276 -24.09 5.92 -1.54
C GLU A 276 -22.84 5.94 -2.42
N ILE A 277 -22.18 4.80 -2.64
CA ILE A 277 -21.05 4.69 -3.59
C ILE A 277 -21.47 5.18 -4.98
N ILE A 278 -22.62 4.74 -5.48
CA ILE A 278 -23.13 5.14 -6.79
C ILE A 278 -23.40 6.65 -6.84
N GLN A 279 -23.96 7.23 -5.78
CA GLN A 279 -24.19 8.66 -5.69
C GLN A 279 -22.87 9.45 -5.75
N TYR A 280 -21.81 8.95 -5.11
CA TYR A 280 -20.48 9.52 -5.27
C TYR A 280 -19.96 9.38 -6.71
N LEU A 281 -20.11 8.21 -7.34
CA LEU A 281 -19.72 8.00 -8.74
C LEU A 281 -20.45 8.92 -9.74
N LYS A 282 -21.68 9.34 -9.42
CA LYS A 282 -22.44 10.35 -10.19
C LYS A 282 -21.90 11.77 -10.01
N SER A 283 -21.21 12.03 -8.90
CA SER A 283 -20.68 13.35 -8.56
C SER A 283 -19.29 13.63 -9.14
N ILE A 284 -18.57 12.59 -9.58
CA ILE A 284 -17.23 12.67 -10.16
C ILE A 284 -17.24 12.51 -11.68
#